data_AF-A0A496XFP6-F1
#
_entry.id   AF-A0A496XFP6-F1
#
_cell.length_a   1.000
_cell.length_b   1.000
_cell.length_c   1.000
_cell.angle_alpha   90.00
_cell.angle_beta   90.00
_cell.angle_gamma   90.00
#
_symmetry.space_group_name_H-M   'P 1'
#
loop_
_entity.id
_entity.type
_entity.pdbx_description
1 polymer ?
#
loop_
_entity_poly.entity_id
_entity_poly.type
_entity_poly.pdbx_seq_one_letter_code
_entity_poly.pdbx_strand_id
1 'polypeptide(L)'
;MTRKALEKDRGKIAEIPRVVGMDYTNEKILKRIERAKKNKKKLTHITDKSTLSTEDKMKIGLCKHFVQFANEKRMNLSEISKMSKIPISRLSEITNYKINKFTVDQLIKNLNILAEDAPRIREYLLFLEQAVDVPTLKVTETRKLTRGLREVAELGSKSAFLYA
;
A
#
# COMPACT_ATOMS: atom_id res chain seq x y z
N MET A 1 -39.31 35.38 8.10
CA MET A 1 -39.10 35.21 6.65
C MET A 1 -37.85 36.01 6.26
N THR A 2 -36.65 35.42 6.28
CA THR A 2 -36.00 34.61 5.21
C THR A 2 -35.37 35.45 4.10
N ARG A 3 -34.04 35.57 4.13
CA ARG A 3 -33.10 35.23 3.03
C ARG A 3 -31.65 35.45 3.49
N LYS A 4 -31.23 34.64 4.47
CA LYS A 4 -29.84 34.16 4.59
C LYS A 4 -29.79 32.86 3.79
N ALA A 5 -29.15 32.85 2.63
CA ALA A 5 -28.54 31.68 1.97
C ALA A 5 -28.41 31.96 0.46
N LEU A 6 -27.29 31.50 -0.11
CA LEU A 6 -26.93 31.48 -1.53
C LEU A 6 -26.31 32.76 -2.09
N GLU A 7 -24.99 32.89 -1.93
CA GLU A 7 -24.06 33.21 -3.03
C GLU A 7 -22.61 33.27 -2.48
N LYS A 8 -22.21 32.22 -1.77
CA LYS A 8 -20.81 31.98 -1.42
C LYS A 8 -20.41 30.68 -2.12
N ASP A 9 -19.26 30.70 -2.77
CA ASP A 9 -18.58 29.59 -3.45
C ASP A 9 -18.92 29.38 -4.94
N ARG A 10 -18.32 30.23 -5.79
CA ARG A 10 -17.93 29.82 -7.15
C ARG A 10 -16.47 30.21 -7.41
N GLY A 11 -15.62 29.19 -7.53
CA GLY A 11 -14.53 29.19 -8.50
C GLY A 11 -13.15 29.68 -8.05
N LYS A 12 -12.56 29.03 -7.04
CA LYS A 12 -11.10 28.78 -7.07
C LYS A 12 -10.89 27.29 -7.27
N ILE A 13 -10.83 26.87 -8.52
CA ILE A 13 -10.37 25.53 -8.89
C ILE A 13 -8.87 25.56 -8.63
N ALA A 14 -8.45 25.07 -7.46
CA ALA A 14 -7.05 24.82 -7.19
C ALA A 14 -6.57 23.80 -8.22
N GLU A 15 -5.58 24.19 -9.02
CA GLU A 15 -4.91 23.34 -9.98
C GLU A 15 -4.49 22.04 -9.29
N ILE A 16 -5.06 20.91 -9.74
CA ILE A 16 -4.63 19.58 -9.34
C ILE A 16 -3.20 19.42 -9.89
N PRO A 17 -2.18 19.20 -9.05
CA PRO A 17 -0.85 18.92 -9.55
C PRO A 17 -0.92 17.68 -10.44
N ARG A 18 -0.53 17.82 -11.70
CA ARG A 18 -0.35 16.69 -12.63
C ARG A 18 0.51 15.64 -11.93
N VAL A 19 0.02 14.41 -11.88
CA VAL A 19 0.71 13.27 -11.28
C VAL A 19 1.99 13.03 -12.08
N VAL A 20 3.11 13.56 -11.56
CA VAL A 20 4.45 13.30 -12.07
C VAL A 20 4.79 11.85 -11.73
N GLY A 21 5.22 11.08 -12.74
CA GLY A 21 5.52 9.66 -12.63
C GLY A 21 6.32 9.31 -11.36
N MET A 22 5.81 8.36 -10.60
CA MET A 22 6.52 7.82 -9.44
C MET A 22 7.67 6.94 -9.93
N ASP A 23 8.86 7.51 -10.07
CA ASP A 23 10.08 6.73 -10.29
C ASP A 23 10.41 5.93 -9.02
N TYR A 24 10.11 4.62 -9.07
CA TYR A 24 10.51 3.63 -8.08
C TYR A 24 11.98 3.27 -8.29
N THR A 25 12.89 4.11 -7.77
CA THR A 25 14.31 3.74 -7.75
C THR A 25 14.57 2.63 -6.72
N ASN A 26 15.47 1.70 -7.05
CA ASN A 26 15.86 0.58 -6.18
C ASN A 26 16.23 1.04 -4.76
N GLU A 27 16.86 2.20 -4.62
CA GLU A 27 17.18 2.80 -3.32
C GLU A 27 15.95 3.21 -2.50
N LYS A 28 14.89 3.73 -3.13
CA LYS A 28 13.63 4.06 -2.44
C LYS A 28 12.93 2.79 -1.98
N ILE A 29 12.98 1.71 -2.77
CA ILE A 29 12.46 0.39 -2.40
C ILE A 29 13.23 -0.17 -1.20
N LEU A 30 14.57 -0.13 -1.23
CA LEU A 30 15.42 -0.60 -0.13
C LEU A 30 15.19 0.20 1.17
N LYS A 31 15.07 1.53 1.10
CA LYS A 31 14.72 2.38 2.26
C LYS A 31 13.34 2.03 2.84
N ARG A 32 12.37 1.66 2.00
CA ARG A 32 11.04 1.18 2.43
C ARG A 32 11.14 -0.17 3.13
N ILE A 33 11.91 -1.10 2.60
CA ILE A 33 12.16 -2.42 3.21
C ILE A 33 12.82 -2.25 4.59
N GLU A 34 13.82 -1.38 4.71
CA GLU A 34 14.49 -1.09 5.99
C GLU A 34 13.55 -0.46 7.04
N ARG A 35 12.69 0.48 6.64
CA ARG A 35 11.64 1.02 7.51
C ARG A 35 10.65 -0.07 7.95
N ALA A 36 10.27 -0.96 7.03
CA ALA A 36 9.37 -2.07 7.30
C ALA A 36 9.98 -3.12 8.26
N LYS A 37 11.31 -3.33 8.21
CA LYS A 37 12.09 -4.17 9.13
C LYS A 37 12.19 -3.55 10.52
N LYS A 38 12.44 -2.24 10.66
CA LYS A 38 12.45 -1.54 11.96
C LYS A 38 11.11 -1.65 12.70
N ASN A 39 10.00 -1.58 11.96
CA ASN A 39 8.65 -1.74 12.50
C ASN A 39 8.26 -3.20 12.82
N LYS A 40 9.13 -4.18 12.52
CA LYS A 40 8.87 -5.62 12.75
C LYS A 40 8.91 -5.99 14.24
N LYS A 41 9.64 -5.22 15.07
CA LYS A 41 9.79 -5.47 16.53
C LYS A 41 8.53 -5.18 17.36
N LYS A 42 7.51 -4.50 16.79
CA LYS A 42 6.28 -4.10 17.51
C LYS A 42 5.07 -5.02 17.26
N LEU A 43 5.25 -6.17 16.61
CA LEU A 43 4.14 -7.07 16.22
C LEU A 43 4.25 -8.37 16.99
N THR A 44 3.61 -8.42 18.15
CA THR A 44 3.46 -9.58 19.03
C THR A 44 2.29 -10.46 18.54
N HIS A 45 2.41 -11.78 18.73
CA HIS A 45 1.42 -12.84 18.48
C HIS A 45 1.29 -13.47 17.07
N ILE A 46 2.39 -13.63 16.33
CA ILE A 46 2.40 -14.62 15.25
C ILE A 46 3.50 -15.64 15.53
N THR A 47 3.08 -16.74 16.14
CA THR A 47 3.85 -17.95 16.39
C THR A 47 4.14 -18.60 15.03
N ASP A 48 5.42 -18.63 14.69
CA ASP A 48 6.04 -19.23 13.50
C ASP A 48 5.54 -18.77 12.11
N LYS A 49 6.24 -17.77 11.53
CA LYS A 49 5.93 -17.22 10.21
C LYS A 49 6.31 -18.13 9.04
N SER A 50 7.08 -19.19 9.31
CA SER A 50 7.62 -20.10 8.31
C SER A 50 6.57 -21.05 7.73
N THR A 51 5.60 -21.47 8.55
CA THR A 51 4.56 -22.46 8.21
C THR A 51 3.26 -21.86 7.68
N LEU A 52 3.14 -20.54 7.66
CA LEU A 52 1.90 -19.86 7.24
C LEU A 52 1.65 -20.00 5.73
N SER A 53 0.37 -20.18 5.40
CA SER A 53 -0.11 -20.13 4.01
C SER A 53 0.15 -18.76 3.38
N THR A 54 0.17 -18.70 2.04
CA THR A 54 0.30 -17.43 1.30
C THR A 54 -0.83 -16.46 1.65
N GLU A 55 -2.05 -16.98 1.81
CA GLU A 55 -3.22 -16.19 2.19
C GLU A 55 -3.07 -15.59 3.59
N ASP A 56 -2.63 -16.39 4.58
CA ASP A 56 -2.45 -15.91 5.95
C ASP A 56 -1.33 -14.87 6.05
N LYS A 57 -0.24 -15.07 5.29
CA LYS A 57 0.84 -14.09 5.14
C LYS A 57 0.29 -12.76 4.60
N MET A 58 -0.60 -12.81 3.62
CA MET A 58 -1.25 -11.62 3.07
C MET A 58 -2.16 -10.95 4.11
N LYS A 59 -3.02 -11.71 4.80
CA LYS A 59 -3.89 -11.17 5.88
C LYS A 59 -3.08 -10.48 6.97
N ILE A 60 -1.98 -11.09 7.41
CA ILE A 60 -1.05 -10.50 8.38
C ILE A 60 -0.45 -9.19 7.85
N GLY A 61 -0.03 -9.19 6.58
CA GLY A 61 0.47 -8.00 5.90
C GLY A 61 -0.54 -6.86 5.94
N LEU A 62 -1.80 -7.16 5.60
CA LEU A 62 -2.90 -6.19 5.61
C LEU A 62 -3.18 -5.68 7.04
N CYS A 63 -3.27 -6.56 8.04
CA CYS A 63 -3.46 -6.16 9.45
C CYS A 63 -2.36 -5.21 9.94
N LYS A 64 -1.10 -5.41 9.49
CA LYS A 64 0.01 -4.53 9.85
C LYS A 64 -0.21 -3.08 9.41
N HIS A 65 -0.89 -2.84 8.28
CA HIS A 65 -1.18 -1.48 7.83
C HIS A 65 -2.15 -0.74 8.76
N PHE A 66 -3.09 -1.45 9.42
CA PHE A 66 -3.94 -0.86 10.45
C PHE A 66 -3.16 -0.43 11.69
N VAL A 67 -2.27 -1.31 12.18
CA VAL A 67 -1.42 -1.00 13.33
C VAL A 67 -0.48 0.17 13.02
N GLN A 68 0.07 0.22 11.80
CA GLN A 68 0.91 1.33 11.36
C GLN A 68 0.12 2.64 11.29
N PHE A 69 -1.09 2.62 10.73
CA PHE A 69 -1.97 3.78 10.69
C PHE A 69 -2.22 4.36 12.08
N ALA A 70 -2.63 3.53 13.03
CA ALA A 70 -2.91 3.93 14.40
C ALA A 70 -1.68 4.58 15.06
N ASN A 71 -0.49 3.99 14.85
CA ASN A 71 0.76 4.51 15.37
C ASN A 71 1.20 5.83 14.70
N GLU A 72 1.05 5.95 13.38
CA GLU A 72 1.44 7.14 12.62
C GLU A 72 0.55 8.34 12.96
N LYS A 73 -0.76 8.12 13.13
CA LYS A 73 -1.74 9.16 13.50
C LYS A 73 -1.81 9.40 15.00
N ARG A 74 -1.16 8.57 15.82
CA ARG A 74 -1.27 8.56 17.29
C ARG A 74 -2.72 8.49 17.79
N MET A 75 -3.57 7.79 17.05
CA MET A 75 -4.99 7.65 17.36
C MET A 75 -5.25 6.34 18.10
N ASN A 76 -6.17 6.38 19.06
CA ASN A 76 -6.72 5.18 19.67
C ASN A 76 -7.81 4.54 18.77
N LEU A 77 -8.18 3.29 19.07
CA LEU A 77 -9.16 2.56 18.24
C LEU A 77 -10.55 3.21 18.21
N SER A 78 -10.93 3.96 19.24
CA SER A 78 -12.21 4.68 19.28
C SER A 78 -12.22 5.85 18.31
N GLU A 79 -11.12 6.60 18.23
CA GLU A 79 -10.95 7.70 17.27
C GLU A 79 -10.95 7.18 15.83
N ILE A 80 -10.19 6.11 15.57
CA ILE A 80 -10.17 5.47 14.25
C ILE A 80 -11.56 4.98 13.86
N SER A 81 -12.28 4.36 14.80
CA SER A 81 -13.64 3.86 14.57
C SER A 81 -14.62 4.96 14.17
N LYS A 82 -14.56 6.13 14.84
CA LYS A 82 -15.41 7.27 14.51
C LYS A 82 -15.12 7.82 13.12
N MET A 83 -13.84 7.95 12.78
CA MET A 83 -13.40 8.49 11.50
C MET A 83 -13.71 7.53 10.34
N SER A 84 -13.35 6.24 10.49
CA SER A 84 -13.48 5.26 9.42
C SER A 84 -14.83 4.54 9.40
N LYS A 85 -15.71 4.79 10.39
CA LYS A 85 -16.98 4.07 10.59
C LYS A 85 -16.83 2.54 10.71
N ILE A 86 -15.63 2.04 11.00
CA ILE A 86 -15.37 0.62 11.25
C ILE A 86 -15.62 0.37 12.75
N PRO A 87 -16.41 -0.64 13.15
CA PRO A 87 -16.65 -0.92 14.56
C PRO A 87 -15.37 -1.13 15.37
N ILE A 88 -15.30 -0.58 16.59
CA ILE A 88 -14.13 -0.72 17.49
C ILE A 88 -13.77 -2.18 17.71
N SER A 89 -14.77 -3.06 17.88
CA SER A 89 -14.56 -4.50 18.02
C SER A 89 -13.79 -5.07 16.84
N ARG A 90 -14.20 -4.71 15.62
CA ARG A 90 -13.56 -5.14 14.38
C ARG A 90 -12.13 -4.62 14.27
N LEU A 91 -11.89 -3.34 14.57
CA LEU A 91 -10.54 -2.76 14.59
C LEU A 91 -9.64 -3.48 15.60
N SER A 92 -10.14 -3.77 16.80
CA SER A 92 -9.41 -4.51 17.83
C SER A 92 -9.03 -5.91 17.36
N GLU A 93 -9.94 -6.63 16.71
CA GLU A 93 -9.65 -7.95 16.14
C GLU A 93 -8.56 -7.89 15.06
N ILE A 94 -8.61 -6.88 14.20
CA ILE A 94 -7.62 -6.65 13.14
C ILE A 94 -6.25 -6.33 13.74
N THR A 95 -6.18 -5.38 14.67
CA THR A 95 -4.89 -4.95 15.28
C THR A 95 -4.26 -6.03 16.15
N ASN A 96 -5.08 -6.96 16.66
CA ASN A 96 -4.62 -8.15 17.38
C ASN A 96 -4.39 -9.36 16.47
N TYR A 97 -4.32 -9.17 15.14
CA TYR A 97 -3.97 -10.22 14.18
C TYR A 97 -4.89 -11.47 14.22
N LYS A 98 -6.18 -11.31 14.52
CA LYS A 98 -7.16 -12.43 14.48
C LYS A 98 -7.55 -12.78 13.04
N ILE A 99 -6.57 -13.11 12.20
CA ILE A 99 -6.70 -13.27 10.74
C ILE A 99 -7.73 -14.32 10.31
N ASN A 100 -7.98 -15.35 11.13
CA ASN A 100 -8.97 -16.40 10.85
C ASN A 100 -10.41 -15.86 10.76
N LYS A 101 -10.69 -14.66 11.29
CA LYS A 101 -12.01 -14.02 11.26
C LYS A 101 -12.25 -13.14 10.03
N PHE A 102 -11.27 -13.07 9.12
CA PHE A 102 -11.29 -12.14 8.01
C PHE A 102 -10.88 -12.82 6.72
N THR A 103 -11.57 -12.48 5.63
CA THR A 103 -11.06 -12.73 4.28
C THR A 103 -10.12 -11.60 3.87
N VAL A 104 -9.29 -11.87 2.86
CA VAL A 104 -8.41 -10.85 2.25
C VAL A 104 -9.23 -9.65 1.76
N ASP A 105 -10.35 -9.90 1.06
CA ASP A 105 -11.23 -8.85 0.54
C ASP A 105 -11.81 -7.95 1.63
N GLN A 106 -12.21 -8.53 2.77
CA GLN A 106 -12.73 -7.76 3.90
C GLN A 106 -11.67 -6.81 4.47
N LEU A 107 -10.41 -7.26 4.55
CA LEU A 107 -9.30 -6.43 5.02
C LEU A 107 -8.97 -5.33 4.03
N ILE A 108 -8.94 -5.62 2.73
CA ILE A 108 -8.72 -4.63 1.67
C ILE A 108 -9.83 -3.58 1.68
N LYS A 109 -11.10 -3.99 1.75
CA LYS A 109 -12.24 -3.07 1.84
C LYS A 109 -12.12 -2.11 3.03
N ASN A 110 -11.74 -2.62 4.20
CA ASN A 110 -11.52 -1.80 5.39
C ASN A 110 -10.31 -0.87 5.25
N LEU A 111 -9.22 -1.32 4.62
CA LEU A 111 -8.05 -0.48 4.34
C LEU A 111 -8.34 0.64 3.35
N ASN A 112 -9.19 0.39 2.35
CA ASN A 112 -9.60 1.41 1.38
C ASN A 112 -10.26 2.61 2.08
N ILE A 113 -11.04 2.37 3.14
CA ILE A 113 -11.63 3.46 3.93
C ILE A 113 -10.53 4.28 4.63
N LEU A 114 -9.51 3.62 5.18
CA LEU A 114 -8.38 4.31 5.82
C LEU A 114 -7.42 4.99 4.82
N ALA A 115 -7.45 4.57 3.55
CA ALA A 115 -6.59 5.10 2.49
C ALA A 115 -6.95 6.55 2.09
N GLU A 116 -8.15 7.01 2.42
CA GLU A 116 -8.55 8.42 2.26
C GLU A 116 -7.66 9.35 3.12
N ASP A 117 -7.37 8.94 4.35
CA ASP A 117 -6.61 9.73 5.32
C ASP A 117 -5.12 9.37 5.43
N ALA A 118 -4.70 8.28 4.78
CA ALA A 118 -3.32 7.81 4.76
C ALA A 118 -2.80 7.50 3.34
N PRO A 119 -2.03 8.44 2.75
CA PRO A 119 -1.41 8.25 1.43
C PRO A 119 -0.58 6.97 1.32
N ARG A 120 0.08 6.55 2.41
CA ARG A 120 0.86 5.31 2.45
C ARG A 120 0.03 4.05 2.24
N ILE A 121 -1.20 4.02 2.78
CA ILE A 121 -2.11 2.88 2.58
C ILE A 121 -2.60 2.90 1.14
N ARG A 122 -2.98 4.07 0.62
CA ARG A 122 -3.37 4.23 -0.78
C ARG A 122 -2.31 3.72 -1.74
N GLU A 123 -1.06 4.13 -1.57
CA GLU A 123 0.07 3.65 -2.40
C GLU A 123 0.24 2.13 -2.32
N TYR A 124 0.06 1.54 -1.14
CA TYR A 124 0.14 0.10 -0.97
C TYR A 124 -0.99 -0.64 -1.68
N LEU A 125 -2.23 -0.14 -1.61
CA LEU A 125 -3.38 -0.75 -2.27
C LEU A 125 -3.29 -0.64 -3.79
N LEU A 126 -2.85 0.52 -4.32
CA LEU A 126 -2.58 0.69 -5.75
C LEU A 126 -1.49 -0.27 -6.25
N PHE A 127 -0.43 -0.46 -5.46
CA PHE A 127 0.59 -1.45 -5.78
C PHE A 127 0.02 -2.87 -5.82
N LEU A 128 -0.84 -3.24 -4.87
CA LEU A 128 -1.49 -4.56 -4.88
C LEU A 128 -2.38 -4.75 -6.11
N GLU A 129 -3.18 -3.75 -6.48
CA GLU A 129 -4.02 -3.76 -7.67
C GLU A 129 -3.18 -3.98 -8.93
N GLN A 130 -2.13 -3.18 -9.12
CA GLN A 130 -1.20 -3.34 -10.23
C GLN A 130 -0.51 -4.70 -10.23
N ALA A 131 -0.13 -5.22 -9.05
CA ALA A 131 0.55 -6.50 -8.94
C ALA A 131 -0.35 -7.70 -9.26
N VAL A 132 -1.66 -7.59 -9.05
CA VAL A 132 -2.64 -8.63 -9.41
C VAL A 132 -2.80 -8.72 -10.94
N ASP A 133 -2.68 -7.59 -11.64
CA ASP A 133 -2.74 -7.54 -13.10
C ASP A 133 -1.46 -8.05 -13.79
N VAL A 134 -0.36 -8.18 -13.06
CA VAL A 134 0.90 -8.68 -13.63
C VAL A 134 0.84 -10.21 -13.80
N PRO A 135 1.14 -10.74 -14.99
CA PRO A 135 1.21 -12.17 -15.21
C PRO A 135 2.18 -12.84 -14.23
N THR A 136 1.72 -13.90 -13.55
CA THR A 136 2.60 -14.69 -12.69
C THR A 136 3.60 -15.46 -13.56
N LEU A 137 4.85 -15.00 -13.58
CA LEU A 137 5.92 -15.65 -14.32
C LEU A 137 6.53 -16.80 -13.52
N LYS A 138 6.78 -17.92 -14.18
CA LYS A 138 7.63 -18.97 -13.60
C LYS A 138 9.06 -18.42 -13.45
N VAL A 139 9.83 -18.94 -12.49
CA VAL A 139 11.22 -18.52 -12.24
C VAL A 139 12.09 -18.55 -13.51
N THR A 140 11.85 -19.52 -14.39
CA THR A 140 12.54 -19.64 -15.68
C THR A 140 12.19 -18.50 -16.64
N GLU A 141 10.93 -18.07 -16.66
CA GLU A 141 10.45 -16.94 -17.46
C GLU A 141 10.93 -15.60 -16.89
N THR A 142 10.99 -15.46 -15.56
CA THR A 142 11.60 -14.29 -14.91
C THR A 142 13.08 -14.15 -15.28
N ARG A 143 13.83 -15.26 -15.32
CA ARG A 143 15.23 -15.26 -15.77
C ARG A 143 15.37 -14.88 -17.24
N LYS A 144 14.50 -15.39 -18.11
CA LYS A 144 14.47 -15.02 -19.54
C LYS A 144 14.16 -13.52 -19.72
N LEU A 145 13.17 -13.00 -19.01
CA LEU A 145 12.81 -11.58 -19.03
C LEU A 145 13.98 -10.71 -18.53
N THR A 146 14.61 -11.08 -17.42
CA THR A 146 15.78 -10.37 -16.87
C THR A 146 16.94 -10.33 -17.87
N ARG A 147 17.18 -11.45 -18.57
CA ARG A 147 18.21 -11.53 -19.61
C ARG A 147 17.89 -10.63 -20.80
N GLY A 148 16.65 -10.68 -21.31
CA GLY A 148 16.23 -9.83 -22.43
C GLY A 148 16.29 -8.33 -22.11
N LEU A 149 15.92 -7.93 -20.89
CA LEU A 149 16.05 -6.52 -20.45
C LEU A 149 17.50 -6.05 -20.43
N ARG A 150 18.44 -6.91 -20.03
CA ARG A 150 19.88 -6.59 -20.06
C ARG A 150 20.38 -6.42 -21.50
N GLU A 151 19.99 -7.32 -22.40
CA GLU A 151 20.34 -7.24 -23.83
C GLU A 151 19.83 -5.94 -24.46
N VAL A 152 18.60 -5.53 -24.16
CA VAL A 152 18.03 -4.25 -24.66
C VAL A 152 18.76 -3.02 -24.10
N ALA A 153 19.11 -3.03 -22.81
CA ALA A 153 19.87 -1.94 -22.20
C ALA A 153 21.28 -1.78 -22.80
N GLU A 154 21.93 -2.91 -23.13
CA GLU A 154 23.23 -2.93 -23.78
C GLU A 154 23.16 -2.47 -25.25
N LEU A 155 22.07 -2.78 -25.96
CA LEU A 155 21.81 -2.27 -27.31
C LEU A 155 21.55 -0.75 -27.34
N GLY A 156 20.77 -0.24 -26.38
CA GLY A 156 20.53 1.20 -26.23
C GLY A 156 21.77 2.02 -25.86
N SER A 157 22.77 1.38 -25.23
CA SER A 157 24.05 2.02 -24.91
C SER A 157 25.01 2.08 -26.11
N LYS A 158 24.86 1.17 -27.09
CA LYS A 158 25.70 1.12 -28.30
C LYS A 158 25.22 2.08 -29.41
N SER A 159 23.93 2.41 -29.46
CA SER A 159 23.39 3.34 -30.46
C SER A 159 23.78 4.80 -30.22
N ALA A 160 24.22 5.17 -29.01
CA ALA A 160 24.74 6.50 -28.70
C ALA A 160 26.15 6.79 -29.28
N PHE A 161 26.84 5.79 -29.83
CA PHE A 161 28.21 5.93 -30.39
C PHE A 161 28.27 5.92 -31.93
N LEU A 162 27.13 5.92 -32.64
CA LEU A 162 27.08 5.84 -34.11
C LEU A 162 26.73 7.15 -34.83
N TYR A 163 26.67 8.28 -34.11
CA TYR A 163 26.47 9.62 -34.69
C TYR A 163 27.47 10.65 -34.10
N ALA A 164 28.76 10.31 -34.10
CA ALA A 164 29.85 11.24 -33.82
C ALA A 164 30.83 11.29 -34.99
#